data_AF-A0A7V2XXI6-F1
#
_entry.id   AF-A0A7V2XXI6-F1
#
_cell.length_a   1.000
_cell.length_b   1.000
_cell.length_c   1.000
_cell.angle_alpha   90.00
_cell.angle_beta   90.00
_cell.angle_gamma   90.00
#
_symmetry.space_group_name_H-M   'P 1'
#
loop_
_entity.id
_entity.type
_entity.pdbx_description
1 polymer ?
#
loop_
_entity_poly.entity_id
_entity_poly.type
_entity_poly.pdbx_seq_one_letter_code
_entity_poly.pdbx_strand_id
1 'polypeptide(L)'
;MNKNKIVLVLFWSFFFLAIALSVYRFFIARNFLLVYQVDCNPAVENCFVGRCDEDLGECTGNEEDDVWYYSKVKKMAYNTKRCNPKKEECPDESVCDKPIEQKCWIEKCHPENLGENEECITPEEYLATHPEVLKEEGEVNEKEIKAEKLDEVKEKEEDLVDDREAKNLINEKNESLESIIPTENLKVSPSLIPTPTQTIVPY
;
A
#
# COMPACT_ATOMS: atom_id res chain seq x y z
N MET A 1 -55.15 -11.54 30.44
CA MET A 1 -54.50 -10.96 29.25
C MET A 1 -55.13 -11.60 28.02
N ASN A 2 -55.71 -10.83 27.09
CA ASN A 2 -56.42 -11.39 25.93
C ASN A 2 -55.43 -12.18 25.07
N LYS A 3 -55.84 -13.33 24.52
CA LYS A 3 -54.97 -14.20 23.70
C LYS A 3 -54.28 -13.43 22.56
N ASN A 4 -54.97 -12.48 21.95
CA ASN A 4 -54.43 -11.63 20.88
C ASN A 4 -53.31 -10.69 21.36
N LYS A 5 -53.32 -10.27 22.64
CA LYS A 5 -52.25 -9.42 23.20
C LYS A 5 -50.97 -10.22 23.46
N ILE A 6 -51.08 -11.50 23.83
CA ILE A 6 -49.92 -12.38 24.06
C ILE A 6 -49.16 -12.60 22.75
N VAL A 7 -49.88 -12.91 21.66
CA VAL A 7 -49.25 -13.11 20.34
C VAL A 7 -48.53 -11.84 19.88
N LEU A 8 -49.15 -10.67 20.08
CA LEU A 8 -48.56 -9.39 19.69
C LEU A 8 -47.29 -9.07 20.50
N VAL A 9 -47.28 -9.33 21.81
CA VAL A 9 -46.09 -9.15 22.66
C VAL A 9 -44.95 -10.08 22.24
N LEU A 10 -45.25 -11.35 21.92
CA LEU A 10 -44.23 -12.29 21.44
C LEU A 10 -43.65 -11.84 20.09
N PHE A 11 -44.49 -11.41 19.16
CA PHE A 11 -44.05 -10.90 17.87
C PHE A 11 -43.07 -9.73 18.01
N TRP A 12 -43.44 -8.72 18.82
CA TRP A 12 -42.55 -7.58 19.07
C TRP A 12 -41.27 -7.97 19.80
N SER A 13 -41.34 -8.89 20.75
CA SER A 13 -40.15 -9.41 21.45
C SER A 13 -39.15 -10.04 20.48
N PHE A 14 -39.61 -10.92 19.58
CA PHE A 14 -38.76 -11.51 18.55
C PHE A 14 -38.20 -10.48 17.58
N PHE A 15 -39.01 -9.50 17.19
CA PHE A 15 -38.57 -8.41 16.31
C PHE A 15 -37.44 -7.59 16.94
N PHE A 16 -37.60 -7.15 18.19
CA PHE A 16 -36.56 -6.42 18.91
C PHE A 16 -35.32 -7.27 19.18
N LEU A 17 -35.49 -8.56 19.48
CA LEU A 17 -34.38 -9.49 19.65
C LEU A 17 -33.55 -9.64 18.36
N ALA A 18 -34.22 -9.75 17.21
CA ALA A 18 -33.55 -9.81 15.91
C ALA A 18 -32.76 -8.52 15.62
N ILE A 19 -33.35 -7.35 15.86
CA ILE A 19 -32.67 -6.06 15.71
C ILE A 19 -31.46 -5.97 16.65
N ALA A 20 -31.62 -6.33 17.93
CA ALA A 20 -30.55 -6.30 18.90
C ALA A 20 -29.37 -7.21 18.51
N LEU A 21 -29.65 -8.40 17.98
CA LEU A 21 -28.62 -9.31 17.46
C LEU A 21 -27.88 -8.73 16.25
N SER A 22 -28.60 -8.07 15.33
CA SER A 22 -27.98 -7.40 14.18
C SER A 22 -27.09 -6.23 14.61
N VAL A 23 -27.58 -5.37 15.51
CA VAL A 23 -26.82 -4.25 16.08
C VAL A 23 -25.58 -4.77 16.81
N TYR A 24 -25.71 -5.85 17.58
CA TYR A 24 -24.58 -6.50 18.25
C TYR A 24 -23.53 -6.98 17.24
N ARG A 25 -23.94 -7.67 16.17
CA ARG A 25 -23.01 -8.18 15.16
C ARG A 25 -22.28 -7.06 14.42
N PHE A 26 -22.99 -6.00 14.06
CA PHE A 26 -22.44 -4.89 13.32
C PHE A 26 -21.52 -4.02 14.18
N PHE A 27 -22.00 -3.50 15.31
CA PHE A 27 -21.25 -2.52 16.10
C PHE A 27 -20.27 -3.13 17.12
N ILE A 28 -20.61 -4.29 17.70
CA ILE A 28 -19.82 -4.88 18.78
C ILE A 28 -18.88 -5.96 18.23
N ALA A 29 -19.44 -6.96 17.55
CA ALA A 29 -18.63 -8.04 16.99
C ALA A 29 -17.76 -7.58 15.80
N ARG A 30 -18.16 -6.50 15.11
CA ARG A 30 -17.46 -5.95 13.93
C ARG A 30 -17.11 -7.03 12.90
N ASN A 31 -18.09 -7.89 12.60
CA ASN A 31 -17.90 -9.00 11.68
C ASN A 31 -18.22 -8.58 10.24
N PHE A 32 -17.45 -7.62 9.74
CA PHE A 32 -17.54 -7.13 8.37
C PHE A 32 -16.13 -6.90 7.81
N LEU A 33 -16.01 -6.93 6.49
CA LEU A 33 -14.76 -6.69 5.78
C LEU A 33 -14.62 -5.20 5.48
N LEU A 34 -13.49 -4.63 5.86
CA LEU A 34 -13.06 -3.29 5.47
C LEU A 34 -12.18 -3.41 4.24
N VAL A 35 -12.46 -2.54 3.26
CA VAL A 35 -11.66 -2.41 2.05
C VAL A 35 -11.14 -0.98 2.02
N TYR A 36 -9.82 -0.84 2.02
CA TYR A 36 -9.13 0.44 1.93
C TYR A 36 -8.39 0.53 0.61
N GLN A 37 -8.36 1.72 0.02
CA GLN A 37 -7.48 2.02 -1.10
C GLN A 37 -6.13 2.49 -0.55
N VAL A 38 -5.04 1.94 -1.05
CA VAL A 38 -3.68 2.38 -0.75
C VAL A 38 -2.93 2.63 -2.04
N ASP A 39 -1.96 3.53 -2.00
CA ASP A 39 -1.16 3.90 -3.16
C ASP A 39 -0.50 2.67 -3.79
N CYS A 40 -0.57 2.59 -5.11
CA CYS A 40 0.01 1.53 -5.90
C CYS A 40 0.90 2.14 -6.97
N ASN A 41 2.12 1.63 -7.10
CA ASN A 41 3.04 2.10 -8.13
C ASN A 41 2.80 1.33 -9.44
N PRO A 42 2.19 1.97 -10.47
CA PRO A 42 1.84 1.31 -11.71
C PRO A 42 3.07 0.95 -12.55
N ALA A 43 4.27 1.48 -12.26
CA ALA A 43 5.50 1.14 -12.99
C ALA A 43 6.09 -0.23 -12.60
N VAL A 44 5.71 -0.78 -11.44
CA VAL A 44 6.27 -2.03 -10.91
C VAL A 44 5.22 -3.07 -10.52
N GLU A 45 3.97 -2.65 -10.28
CA GLU A 45 2.89 -3.54 -9.86
C GLU A 45 1.60 -3.32 -10.68
N ASN A 46 0.72 -4.32 -10.70
CA ASN A 46 -0.60 -4.19 -11.32
C ASN A 46 -1.55 -3.43 -10.39
N CYS A 47 -2.01 -2.27 -10.85
CA CYS A 47 -2.82 -1.35 -10.06
C CYS A 47 -4.25 -1.24 -10.61
N PHE A 48 -5.20 -0.95 -9.72
CA PHE A 48 -6.52 -0.47 -10.11
C PHE A 48 -6.41 0.99 -10.53
N VAL A 49 -7.19 1.39 -11.53
CA VAL A 49 -7.25 2.77 -12.03
C VAL A 49 -8.49 3.45 -11.47
N GLY A 50 -8.27 4.49 -10.67
CA GLY A 50 -9.30 5.41 -10.22
C GLY A 50 -9.36 6.59 -11.16
N ARG A 51 -10.57 6.96 -11.58
CA ARG A 51 -10.82 8.18 -12.35
C ARG A 51 -11.75 9.08 -11.56
N CYS A 52 -11.50 10.37 -11.64
CA CYS A 52 -12.42 11.35 -11.10
C CYS A 52 -13.76 11.22 -11.84
N ASP A 53 -14.83 11.07 -11.07
CA ASP A 53 -16.19 11.04 -11.59
C ASP A 53 -16.75 12.47 -11.58
N GLU A 54 -16.97 13.04 -12.76
CA GLU A 54 -17.50 14.39 -12.95
C GLU A 54 -18.87 14.58 -12.27
N ASP A 55 -19.64 13.50 -12.08
CA ASP A 55 -20.95 13.56 -11.42
C ASP A 55 -20.83 13.65 -9.88
N LEU A 56 -19.67 13.30 -9.31
CA LEU A 56 -19.44 13.19 -7.87
C LEU A 56 -18.47 14.24 -7.29
N GLY A 57 -17.83 15.07 -8.13
CA GLY A 57 -16.89 16.09 -7.66
C GLY A 57 -16.41 17.09 -8.72
N GLU A 58 -15.62 18.07 -8.29
CA GLU A 58 -14.93 19.01 -9.18
C GLU A 58 -13.64 18.37 -9.67
N CYS A 59 -13.72 17.61 -10.78
CA CYS A 59 -12.53 17.17 -11.49
C CYS A 59 -11.76 18.39 -12.00
N THR A 60 -10.43 18.32 -11.95
CA THR A 60 -9.56 19.44 -12.33
C THR A 60 -9.52 19.67 -13.84
N GLY A 61 -10.00 18.70 -14.62
CA GLY A 61 -9.96 18.72 -16.08
C GLY A 61 -8.57 18.39 -16.63
N ASN A 62 -7.65 17.95 -15.78
CA ASN A 62 -6.32 17.48 -16.14
C ASN A 62 -6.25 15.97 -15.91
N GLU A 63 -5.98 15.20 -16.96
CA GLU A 63 -5.97 13.73 -16.90
C GLU A 63 -4.97 13.18 -15.87
N GLU A 64 -3.84 13.86 -15.65
CA GLU A 64 -2.81 13.41 -14.69
C GLU A 64 -3.26 13.57 -13.22
N ASP A 65 -4.06 14.60 -12.94
CA ASP A 65 -4.56 14.87 -11.59
C ASP A 65 -5.90 14.16 -11.32
N ASP A 66 -6.64 13.84 -12.39
CA ASP A 66 -7.94 13.19 -12.35
C ASP A 66 -7.84 11.65 -12.43
N VAL A 67 -6.63 11.09 -12.57
CA VAL A 67 -6.36 9.65 -12.56
C VAL A 67 -5.39 9.28 -11.44
N TRP A 68 -5.75 8.28 -10.63
CA TRP A 68 -4.86 7.75 -9.58
C TRP A 68 -4.80 6.23 -9.61
N TYR A 69 -3.69 5.68 -9.13
CA TYR A 69 -3.43 4.24 -9.13
C TYR A 69 -3.45 3.71 -7.71
N TYR A 70 -4.28 2.70 -7.46
CA TYR A 70 -4.47 2.16 -6.13
C TYR A 70 -4.48 0.64 -6.10
N SER A 71 -4.22 0.09 -4.92
CA SER A 71 -4.46 -1.32 -4.59
C SER A 71 -5.46 -1.40 -3.44
N LYS A 72 -6.07 -2.57 -3.25
CA LYS A 72 -7.11 -2.74 -2.23
C LYS A 72 -6.57 -3.54 -1.06
N VAL A 73 -6.57 -2.96 0.13
CA VAL A 73 -6.27 -3.69 1.37
C VAL A 73 -7.59 -4.20 1.96
N LYS A 74 -7.73 -5.52 2.03
CA LYS A 74 -8.89 -6.20 2.62
C LYS A 74 -8.54 -6.66 4.03
N LYS A 75 -9.22 -6.10 5.04
CA LYS A 75 -9.02 -6.44 6.46
C LYS A 75 -10.35 -6.61 7.19
N MET A 76 -10.43 -7.54 8.13
CA MET A 76 -11.63 -7.65 8.97
C MET A 76 -11.68 -6.58 10.08
N ALA A 77 -12.83 -5.95 10.23
CA ALA A 77 -13.01 -4.80 11.12
C ALA A 77 -12.75 -5.08 12.61
N TYR A 78 -12.94 -6.32 13.07
CA TYR A 78 -12.65 -6.70 14.45
C TYR A 78 -11.14 -6.67 14.77
N ASN A 79 -10.27 -6.78 13.76
CA ASN A 79 -8.80 -6.69 13.90
C ASN A 79 -8.27 -5.26 13.75
N THR A 80 -9.12 -4.30 13.38
CA THR A 80 -8.71 -2.90 13.28
C THR A 80 -8.70 -2.25 14.67
N LYS A 81 -7.57 -1.63 15.02
CA LYS A 81 -7.41 -0.86 16.25
C LYS A 81 -8.33 0.37 16.19
N ARG A 82 -8.98 0.72 17.30
CA ARG A 82 -9.82 1.92 17.34
C ARG A 82 -8.96 3.17 17.39
N CYS A 83 -9.31 4.16 16.59
CA CYS A 83 -8.74 5.49 16.70
C CYS A 83 -9.02 6.09 18.10
N ASN A 84 -8.04 6.77 18.68
CA ASN A 84 -8.19 7.40 19.99
C ASN A 84 -8.75 8.82 19.82
N PRO A 85 -10.02 9.09 20.21
CA PRO A 85 -10.64 10.40 19.99
C PRO A 85 -10.01 11.53 20.82
N LYS A 86 -9.12 11.21 21.77
CA LYS A 86 -8.44 12.21 22.60
C LYS A 86 -7.08 12.64 22.05
N LYS A 87 -6.49 11.85 21.16
CA LYS A 87 -5.13 12.09 20.65
C LYS A 87 -5.10 12.41 19.16
N GLU A 88 -6.23 12.31 18.45
CA GLU A 88 -6.31 12.38 16.97
C GLU A 88 -5.41 11.35 16.23
N GLU A 89 -4.64 10.55 16.97
CA GLU A 89 -3.85 9.44 16.48
C GLU A 89 -4.76 8.25 16.18
N CYS A 90 -4.99 8.02 14.89
CA CYS A 90 -5.45 6.75 14.38
C CYS A 90 -4.22 5.93 13.96
N PRO A 91 -4.07 4.67 14.41
CA PRO A 91 -2.99 3.82 13.91
C PRO A 91 -3.17 3.61 12.40
N ASP A 92 -2.08 3.67 11.64
CA ASP A 92 -2.11 3.55 10.18
C ASP A 92 -2.78 2.22 9.76
N GLU A 93 -3.97 2.34 9.16
CA GLU A 93 -4.79 1.19 8.75
C GLU A 93 -4.37 0.65 7.37
N SER A 94 -3.50 1.38 6.66
CA SER A 94 -2.98 1.07 5.33
C SER A 94 -1.96 -0.07 5.31
N VAL A 95 -1.37 -0.42 6.46
CA VAL A 95 -0.31 -1.42 6.55
C VAL A 95 -0.83 -2.70 7.20
N CYS A 96 -0.72 -3.83 6.49
CA CYS A 96 -0.82 -5.14 7.12
C CYS A 96 0.47 -5.38 7.93
N ASP A 97 0.54 -4.84 9.15
CA ASP A 97 1.72 -4.85 10.06
C ASP A 97 2.33 -6.24 10.34
N LYS A 98 1.60 -7.34 10.05
CA LYS A 98 2.09 -8.69 10.31
C LYS A 98 1.71 -9.64 9.17
N PRO A 99 2.63 -10.52 8.74
CA PRO A 99 2.36 -11.51 7.69
C PRO A 99 1.32 -12.59 8.07
N ILE A 100 0.78 -12.58 9.31
CA ILE A 100 -0.07 -13.64 9.87
C ILE A 100 -1.29 -13.08 10.63
N GLU A 101 -1.73 -11.84 10.36
CA GLU A 101 -3.12 -11.53 10.71
C GLU A 101 -3.99 -12.29 9.71
N GLN A 102 -4.59 -13.40 10.14
CA GLN A 102 -5.28 -14.41 9.32
C GLN A 102 -6.37 -13.90 8.35
N LYS A 103 -6.61 -12.58 8.27
CA LYS A 103 -7.58 -11.90 7.40
C LYS A 103 -7.15 -10.46 7.06
N CYS A 104 -5.88 -10.23 6.72
CA CYS A 104 -5.36 -9.00 6.09
C CYS A 104 -4.60 -9.40 4.83
N TRP A 105 -5.00 -8.91 3.66
CA TRP A 105 -4.24 -9.10 2.43
C TRP A 105 -4.41 -7.91 1.50
N ILE A 106 -3.38 -7.69 0.69
CA ILE A 106 -3.37 -6.68 -0.36
C ILE A 106 -3.82 -7.38 -1.63
N GLU A 107 -4.94 -6.94 -2.19
CA GLU A 107 -5.46 -7.38 -3.46
C GLU A 107 -4.95 -6.42 -4.55
N LYS A 108 -4.09 -6.95 -5.41
CA LYS A 108 -3.61 -6.30 -6.62
C LYS A 108 -4.60 -6.50 -7.77
N CYS A 109 -4.50 -5.66 -8.79
CA CYS A 109 -5.42 -5.73 -9.92
C CYS A 109 -5.13 -6.97 -10.77
N HIS A 110 -6.13 -7.83 -10.90
CA HIS A 110 -6.11 -9.02 -11.73
C HIS A 110 -7.47 -9.18 -12.41
N PRO A 111 -7.52 -9.74 -13.63
CA PRO A 111 -8.77 -9.89 -14.38
C PRO A 111 -9.81 -10.75 -13.65
N GLU A 112 -9.38 -11.63 -12.74
CA GLU A 112 -10.25 -12.49 -11.95
C GLU A 112 -10.94 -11.76 -10.78
N ASN A 113 -10.37 -10.65 -10.30
CA ASN A 113 -10.86 -9.89 -9.14
C ASN A 113 -11.42 -8.51 -9.54
N LEU A 114 -11.64 -8.29 -10.83
CA LEU A 114 -12.09 -7.02 -11.39
C LEU A 114 -13.60 -6.85 -11.16
N GLY A 115 -14.00 -5.74 -10.53
CA GLY A 115 -15.41 -5.37 -10.39
C GLY A 115 -16.04 -4.92 -11.72
N GLU A 116 -17.37 -4.75 -11.73
CA GLU A 116 -18.13 -4.38 -12.94
C GLU A 116 -17.73 -3.03 -13.55
N ASN A 117 -17.12 -2.12 -12.77
CA ASN A 117 -16.72 -0.77 -13.20
C ASN A 117 -15.28 -0.45 -12.81
N GLU A 118 -14.40 -1.45 -12.83
CA GLU A 118 -13.00 -1.27 -12.44
C GLU A 118 -12.07 -1.55 -13.62
N GLU A 119 -11.03 -0.75 -13.74
CA GLU A 119 -9.99 -0.89 -14.75
C GLU A 119 -8.68 -1.29 -14.07
N CYS A 120 -7.92 -2.17 -14.73
CA CYS A 120 -6.54 -2.47 -14.34
C CYS A 120 -5.58 -1.78 -15.29
N ILE A 121 -4.43 -1.38 -14.75
CA ILE A 121 -3.24 -1.08 -15.55
C ILE A 121 -2.11 -2.01 -15.15
N THR A 122 -1.41 -2.53 -16.14
CA THR A 122 -0.18 -3.29 -15.94
C THR A 122 1.06 -2.40 -16.06
N PRO A 123 2.20 -2.79 -15.47
CA PRO A 123 3.47 -2.09 -15.65
C PRO A 123 3.85 -1.85 -17.11
N GLU A 124 3.62 -2.83 -17.98
CA GLU A 124 3.95 -2.72 -19.39
C GLU A 124 3.09 -1.64 -20.09
N GLU A 125 1.80 -1.57 -19.78
CA GLU A 125 0.87 -0.57 -20.32
C GLU A 125 1.16 0.84 -19.78
N TYR A 126 1.49 0.95 -18.50
CA TYR A 126 1.84 2.23 -17.88
C TYR A 126 3.12 2.80 -18.48
N LEU A 127 4.17 1.99 -18.58
CA LEU A 127 5.47 2.42 -19.13
C LEU A 127 5.40 2.71 -20.64
N ALA A 128 4.47 2.10 -21.37
CA ALA A 128 4.24 2.42 -22.78
C ALA A 128 3.61 3.81 -22.98
N THR A 129 2.80 4.26 -22.02
CA THR A 129 2.16 5.58 -22.05
C THR A 129 3.00 6.66 -21.38
N HIS A 130 3.90 6.29 -20.47
CA HIS A 130 4.77 7.18 -19.69
C HIS A 130 6.27 6.83 -19.86
N PRO A 131 6.84 6.98 -21.07
CA PRO A 131 8.22 6.57 -21.36
C PRO A 131 9.30 7.40 -20.64
N GLU A 132 8.94 8.57 -20.09
CA GLU A 132 9.81 9.43 -19.28
C GLU A 132 10.20 8.80 -17.94
N VAL A 133 9.34 7.97 -17.34
CA VAL A 133 9.63 7.28 -16.06
C VAL A 133 10.88 6.41 -16.17
N LEU A 134 11.07 5.75 -17.33
CA LEU A 134 12.27 4.95 -17.61
C LEU A 134 13.56 5.78 -17.76
N LYS A 135 13.45 7.06 -18.11
CA LYS A 135 14.60 7.94 -18.31
C LYS A 135 15.14 8.47 -16.98
N GLU A 136 14.26 8.68 -15.99
CA GLU A 136 14.65 9.20 -14.68
C GLU A 136 15.41 8.16 -13.84
N GLU A 137 15.05 6.88 -13.90
CA GLU A 137 15.78 5.81 -13.21
C GLU A 137 17.21 5.58 -13.76
N GLY A 138 17.47 5.99 -15.01
CA GLY A 138 18.79 5.93 -15.63
C GLY A 138 19.75 7.02 -15.15
N GLU A 139 19.25 8.18 -14.71
CA GLU A 139 20.10 9.29 -14.26
C GLU A 139 20.50 9.22 -12.78
N VAL A 140 19.70 8.55 -11.93
CA VAL A 140 20.00 8.42 -10.50
C VAL A 140 21.19 7.47 -10.28
N ASN A 141 21.27 6.38 -11.05
CA ASN A 141 22.35 5.40 -10.95
C ASN A 141 23.74 5.96 -11.32
N GLU A 142 23.86 6.97 -12.19
CA GLU A 142 25.19 7.51 -12.54
C GLU A 142 25.73 8.51 -11.51
N LYS A 143 24.85 9.14 -10.72
CA LYS A 143 25.24 10.15 -9.72
C LYS A 143 25.58 9.53 -8.36
N GLU A 144 24.86 8.49 -7.93
CA GLU A 144 25.16 7.78 -6.67
C GLU A 144 26.47 6.97 -6.75
N ILE A 145 26.74 6.30 -7.88
CA ILE A 145 28.00 5.55 -8.08
C ILE A 145 29.25 6.47 -8.07
N LYS A 146 29.10 7.76 -8.45
CA LYS A 146 30.20 8.73 -8.43
C LYS A 146 30.42 9.36 -7.05
N ALA A 147 29.40 9.41 -6.19
CA ALA A 147 29.52 9.90 -4.83
C ALA A 147 30.19 8.86 -3.92
N GLU A 148 29.80 7.59 -4.01
CA GLU A 148 30.35 6.51 -3.18
C GLU A 148 31.84 6.21 -3.48
N LYS A 149 32.28 6.42 -4.73
CA LYS A 149 33.70 6.27 -5.12
C LYS A 149 34.62 7.41 -4.69
N LEU A 150 34.10 8.55 -4.22
CA LEU A 150 34.93 9.69 -3.82
C LEU A 150 35.28 9.67 -2.32
N ASP A 151 34.50 8.94 -1.51
CA ASP A 151 34.73 8.85 -0.07
C ASP A 151 35.69 7.69 0.30
N GLU A 152 35.76 6.60 -0.48
CA GLU A 152 36.77 5.55 -0.25
C GLU A 152 38.22 5.97 -0.58
N VAL A 153 38.44 7.08 -1.29
CA VAL A 153 39.80 7.56 -1.63
C VAL A 153 40.37 8.48 -0.55
N LYS A 154 39.55 9.03 0.35
CA LYS A 154 40.02 9.96 1.39
C LYS A 154 40.37 9.31 2.73
N GLU A 155 40.00 8.05 2.96
CA GLU A 155 40.29 7.35 4.22
C GLU A 155 41.57 6.49 4.19
N LYS A 156 42.41 6.61 3.14
CA LYS A 156 43.67 5.86 3.01
C LYS A 156 44.95 6.72 3.03
N GLU A 157 44.87 7.96 3.51
CA GLU A 157 46.01 8.88 3.53
C GLU A 157 46.38 9.43 4.93
N GLU A 158 46.05 8.71 6.02
CA GLU A 158 46.64 8.92 7.35
C GLU A 158 47.00 7.56 7.98
N ASP A 159 48.05 6.91 7.47
CA ASP A 159 48.91 6.01 8.26
C ASP A 159 50.16 5.65 7.45
N LEU A 160 51.15 6.56 7.47
CA LEU A 160 52.51 6.32 7.00
C LEU A 160 53.46 6.38 8.20
N VAL A 161 53.71 5.22 8.82
CA VAL A 161 54.93 4.95 9.58
C VAL A 161 55.48 3.58 9.17
N ASP A 162 56.54 3.65 8.37
CA ASP A 162 57.77 2.86 8.38
C ASP A 162 57.85 1.42 7.83
N ASP A 163 58.88 1.32 6.99
CA ASP A 163 59.74 0.22 6.56
C ASP A 163 59.28 -0.92 5.60
N ARG A 164 59.93 -0.86 4.42
CA ARG A 164 60.55 -1.93 3.61
C ARG A 164 59.74 -2.84 2.67
N GLU A 165 60.02 -2.57 1.38
CA GLU A 165 60.32 -3.53 0.30
C GLU A 165 59.27 -4.55 -0.16
N ALA A 166 58.67 -4.26 -1.32
CA ALA A 166 58.66 -5.07 -2.56
C ALA A 166 57.34 -4.83 -3.32
N LYS A 167 57.34 -3.96 -4.34
CA LYS A 167 57.42 -4.32 -5.78
C LYS A 167 56.53 -5.50 -6.21
N ASN A 168 55.59 -5.13 -7.08
CA ASN A 168 54.97 -5.91 -8.16
C ASN A 168 54.02 -7.04 -7.75
N LEU A 169 52.72 -6.83 -8.00
CA LEU A 169 52.00 -7.51 -9.08
C LEU A 169 50.59 -6.89 -9.22
N ILE A 170 50.46 -6.04 -10.24
CA ILE A 170 49.17 -5.67 -10.83
C ILE A 170 48.79 -6.80 -11.79
N ASN A 171 47.49 -7.11 -11.84
CA ASN A 171 46.76 -7.89 -12.83
C ASN A 171 46.75 -9.43 -12.68
N GLU A 172 45.65 -9.98 -12.16
CA GLU A 172 44.90 -11.05 -12.85
C GLU A 172 43.51 -11.27 -12.22
N LYS A 173 42.50 -11.34 -13.09
CA LYS A 173 41.16 -11.96 -12.94
C LYS A 173 40.24 -11.44 -11.82
N ASN A 174 39.12 -10.75 -12.09
CA ASN A 174 38.02 -11.11 -13.01
C ASN A 174 37.71 -12.61 -13.03
N GLU A 175 36.99 -13.09 -12.01
CA GLU A 175 35.83 -13.96 -12.21
C GLU A 175 35.15 -14.27 -10.87
N SER A 176 33.82 -14.34 -10.91
CA SER A 176 32.92 -14.92 -9.92
C SER A 176 32.82 -14.24 -8.54
N LEU A 177 31.75 -13.49 -8.31
CA LEU A 177 30.75 -13.91 -7.33
C LEU A 177 29.43 -13.15 -7.49
N GLU A 178 28.36 -13.92 -7.53
CA GLU A 178 26.97 -13.50 -7.49
C GLU A 178 26.67 -12.68 -6.23
N SER A 179 26.11 -11.47 -6.39
CA SER A 179 25.47 -10.71 -5.31
C SER A 179 23.96 -10.98 -5.40
N ILE A 180 23.36 -11.74 -4.47
CA ILE A 180 22.82 -11.24 -3.19
C ILE A 180 22.05 -9.94 -3.40
N ILE A 181 20.72 -10.05 -3.41
CA ILE A 181 19.77 -8.94 -3.34
C ILE A 181 19.53 -8.64 -1.86
N PRO A 182 19.86 -7.45 -1.32
CA PRO A 182 19.25 -6.94 -0.12
C PRO A 182 18.08 -6.02 -0.50
N THR A 183 16.88 -6.42 -0.11
CA THR A 183 15.71 -5.56 0.04
C THR A 183 15.95 -4.55 1.17
N GLU A 184 15.93 -3.24 0.91
CA GLU A 184 15.50 -2.26 1.90
C GLU A 184 15.07 -0.90 1.29
N ASN A 185 13.83 -0.54 1.65
CA ASN A 185 13.37 0.80 2.07
C ASN A 185 13.59 2.01 1.15
N LEU A 186 12.62 2.24 0.26
CA LEU A 186 12.39 3.56 -0.34
C LEU A 186 11.39 4.37 0.48
N LYS A 187 11.92 5.47 1.03
CA LYS A 187 11.21 6.52 1.74
C LYS A 187 10.62 7.47 0.70
N VAL A 188 9.31 7.41 0.48
CA VAL A 188 8.60 8.27 -0.48
C VAL A 188 8.03 9.49 0.24
N SER A 189 8.28 10.67 -0.36
CA SER A 189 7.77 11.98 0.06
C SER A 189 6.25 12.09 -0.15
N PRO A 190 5.54 12.88 0.67
CA PRO A 190 4.08 12.94 0.66
C PRO A 190 3.58 13.75 -0.54
N SER A 191 2.96 13.06 -1.50
CA SER A 191 2.05 13.68 -2.48
C SER A 191 0.65 13.80 -1.87
N LEU A 192 -0.11 14.80 -2.29
CA LEU A 192 -1.39 15.19 -1.69
C LEU A 192 -2.42 14.06 -1.72
N ILE A 193 -2.76 13.58 -0.52
CA ILE A 193 -3.70 12.48 -0.28
C ILE A 193 -5.14 12.99 -0.44
N PRO A 194 -5.95 12.46 -1.38
CA PRO A 194 -7.40 12.44 -1.21
C PRO A 194 -7.73 11.46 -0.08
N THR A 195 -8.53 11.92 0.88
CA THR A 195 -8.97 11.15 2.07
C THR A 195 -9.38 9.71 1.72
N PRO A 196 -8.96 8.71 2.52
CA PRO A 196 -9.29 7.31 2.25
C PRO A 196 -10.80 7.08 2.29
N THR A 197 -11.38 6.73 1.14
CA THR A 197 -12.78 6.33 1.02
C THR A 197 -12.94 4.93 1.59
N GLN A 198 -13.62 4.82 2.74
CA GLN A 198 -13.96 3.54 3.36
C GLN A 198 -15.24 2.98 2.74
N THR A 199 -15.13 1.89 1.98
CA THR A 199 -16.31 1.17 1.48
C THR A 199 -16.60 -0.01 2.41
N ILE A 200 -17.76 0.02 3.07
CA ILE A 200 -18.24 -1.06 3.95
C ILE A 200 -19.00 -2.07 3.10
N VAL A 201 -18.46 -3.28 2.95
CA VAL A 201 -19.16 -4.39 2.27
C VAL A 201 -19.77 -5.32 3.32
N PRO A 202 -21.12 -5.39 3.44
CA PRO A 202 -21.76 -6.34 4.34
C PRO A 202 -21.59 -7.77 3.82
N TYR A 203 -21.24 -8.69 4.72
CA TYR A 203 -21.12 -10.14 4.46
C TYR A 203 -22.35 -10.90 4.97
#